data_AF-A0A956BR81-F1
#
_entry.id   AF-A0A956BR81-F1
#
_cell.length_a   1.000
_cell.length_b   1.000
_cell.length_c   1.000
_cell.angle_alpha   90.00
_cell.angle_beta   90.00
_cell.angle_gamma   90.00
#
_symmetry.space_group_name_H-M   'P 1'
#
loop_
_entity.id
_entity.type
_entity.pdbx_description
1 polymer ?
#
loop_
_entity_poly.entity_id
_entity_poly.type
_entity_poly.pdbx_seq_one_letter_code
_entity_poly.pdbx_strand_id
1 'polypeptide(L)'
;MLDKNLLAEHPEIVKESLQRRNATDSLASVDAVGSLVAERKALVFERDNLNAERNRVSKDIGGLYKAGKPQEAEAMKARVAEVAERLKVLEVELTGVEAKIEAIAMDLPNLLHAEVP
;
A
#
# COMPACT_ATOMS: atom_id res chain seq x y z
N MET A 1 -10.09 -13.72 13.12
CA MET A 1 -9.18 -13.15 12.12
C MET A 1 -7.98 -12.64 12.87
N LEU A 2 -6.80 -13.02 12.41
CA LEU A 2 -5.55 -12.57 13.00
C LEU A 2 -5.37 -11.07 12.73
N ASP A 3 -4.82 -10.33 13.69
CA ASP A 3 -4.58 -8.90 13.51
C ASP A 3 -3.54 -8.68 12.40
N LYS A 4 -3.93 -7.91 11.38
CA LYS A 4 -3.07 -7.53 10.25
C LYS A 4 -1.86 -6.71 10.69
N ASN A 5 -1.99 -5.91 11.75
CA ASN A 5 -0.87 -5.14 12.31
C ASN A 5 0.15 -6.09 12.93
N LEU A 6 -0.32 -7.13 13.63
CA LEU A 6 0.54 -8.15 14.20
C LEU A 6 1.29 -8.95 13.11
N LEU A 7 0.61 -9.29 12.01
CA LEU A 7 1.23 -9.93 10.84
C LEU A 7 2.31 -9.05 10.19
N ALA A 8 2.12 -7.74 10.18
CA ALA A 8 3.03 -6.78 9.57
C ALA A 8 4.21 -6.42 10.48
N GLU A 9 3.98 -6.27 11.78
CA GLU A 9 4.96 -5.77 12.75
C GLU A 9 5.72 -6.89 13.46
N HIS A 10 5.06 -8.03 13.68
CA HIS A 10 5.60 -9.17 14.42
C HIS A 10 5.34 -10.52 13.73
N PRO A 11 5.78 -10.70 12.47
CA PRO A 11 5.57 -11.96 11.73
C PRO A 11 6.19 -13.18 12.43
N GLU A 12 7.28 -12.99 13.18
CA GLU A 12 7.96 -14.08 13.90
C GLU A 12 7.09 -14.69 15.00
N ILE A 13 6.30 -13.87 15.73
CA ILE A 13 5.36 -14.37 16.76
C ILE A 13 4.28 -15.24 16.10
N VAL A 14 3.80 -14.82 14.93
CA VAL A 14 2.81 -15.59 14.17
C VAL A 14 3.40 -16.91 13.69
N LYS A 15 4.62 -16.90 13.14
CA LYS A 15 5.33 -18.11 12.69
C LYS A 15 5.55 -19.11 13.81
N GLU A 16 6.01 -18.64 14.98
CA GLU A 16 6.21 -19.49 16.15
C GLU A 16 4.89 -20.14 16.60
N SER A 17 3.81 -19.34 16.65
CA SER A 17 2.49 -19.87 16.99
C SER A 17 1.98 -20.90 15.97
N LEU A 18 2.25 -20.71 14.67
CA LEU A 18 1.86 -21.66 13.62
C LEU A 18 2.66 -22.96 13.74
N GLN A 19 3.96 -22.88 14.04
CA GLN A 19 4.82 -24.05 14.27
C GLN A 19 4.35 -24.87 15.48
N ARG A 20 4.06 -24.21 16.61
CA ARG A 20 3.50 -24.87 17.80
C ARG A 20 2.16 -25.56 17.51
N ARG A 21 1.40 -25.04 16.55
CA ARG A 21 0.12 -25.58 16.10
C ARG A 21 0.25 -26.66 15.01
N ASN A 22 1.46 -27.02 14.60
CA ASN A 22 1.75 -27.89 13.45
C ASN A 22 1.09 -27.40 12.14
N ALA A 23 0.85 -26.09 12.01
CA ALA A 23 0.28 -25.46 10.82
C ALA A 23 1.40 -24.88 9.92
N THR A 24 2.38 -25.71 9.58
CA THR A 24 3.58 -25.29 8.84
C THR A 24 3.28 -24.83 7.41
N ASP A 25 2.19 -25.31 6.81
CA ASP A 25 1.76 -24.93 5.46
C ASP A 25 1.40 -23.44 5.36
N SER A 26 1.02 -22.83 6.50
CA SER A 26 0.66 -21.41 6.58
C SER A 26 1.85 -20.47 6.78
N LEU A 27 3.07 -20.98 6.97
CA LEU A 27 4.27 -20.16 7.17
C LEU A 27 4.59 -19.32 5.93
N ALA A 28 4.43 -19.92 4.74
CA ALA A 28 4.61 -19.22 3.46
C ALA A 28 3.64 -18.05 3.30
N SER A 29 2.42 -18.17 3.85
CA SER A 29 1.43 -17.09 3.84
C SER A 29 1.88 -15.89 4.68
N VAL A 30 2.57 -16.11 5.81
CA VAL A 30 3.12 -15.03 6.63
C VAL A 30 4.23 -14.28 5.89
N ASP A 31 5.12 -14.99 5.19
CA ASP A 31 6.16 -14.37 4.37
C ASP A 31 5.57 -13.58 3.17
N ALA A 32 4.50 -14.10 2.57
CA ALA A 32 3.75 -13.40 1.53
C ALA A 32 3.16 -12.09 2.04
N VAL A 33 2.60 -12.07 3.26
CA VAL A 33 2.10 -10.83 3.89
C VAL A 33 3.22 -9.81 4.08
N GLY A 34 4.41 -10.23 4.51
CA GLY A 34 5.56 -9.32 4.62
C GLY A 34 5.89 -8.62 3.29
N SER A 35 5.85 -9.37 2.19
CA SER A 35 6.08 -8.84 0.84
C SER A 35 4.96 -7.88 0.40
N LEU A 36 3.69 -8.23 0.65
CA LEU A 36 2.53 -7.39 0.35
C LEU A 36 2.53 -6.10 1.17
N VAL A 37 2.99 -6.14 2.42
CA VAL A 37 3.13 -4.94 3.27
C VAL A 37 4.21 -4.00 2.71
N ALA A 38 5.33 -4.54 2.22
CA ALA A 38 6.37 -3.76 1.58
C ALA A 38 5.86 -3.11 0.27
N GLU A 39 5.14 -3.88 -0.54
CA GLU A 39 4.47 -3.38 -1.76
C GLU A 39 3.49 -2.26 -1.43
N ARG A 40 2.61 -2.47 -0.44
CA ARG A 40 1.66 -1.45 0.04
C ARG A 40 2.38 -0.16 0.45
N LYS A 41 3.49 -0.25 1.19
CA LYS A 41 4.29 0.92 1.59
C LYS A 41 4.85 1.66 0.38
N ALA A 42 5.35 0.95 -0.62
CA ALA A 42 5.87 1.55 -1.85
C ALA A 42 4.75 2.28 -2.63
N LEU A 43 3.59 1.64 -2.78
CA LEU A 43 2.43 2.22 -3.46
C LEU A 43 1.89 3.47 -2.74
N VAL A 44 1.81 3.45 -1.41
CA VAL A 44 1.44 4.62 -0.59
C VAL A 44 2.42 5.77 -0.81
N PHE A 45 3.73 5.47 -0.80
CA PHE A 45 4.77 6.46 -1.03
C PHE A 45 4.67 7.09 -2.43
N GLU A 46 4.45 6.27 -3.47
CA GLU A 46 4.25 6.76 -4.84
C GLU A 46 3.02 7.66 -4.93
N ARG A 47 1.89 7.24 -4.36
CA ARG A 47 0.64 8.02 -4.31
C ARG A 47 0.86 9.38 -3.65
N ASP A 48 1.58 9.42 -2.52
CA ASP A 48 1.81 10.66 -1.78
C ASP A 48 2.73 11.61 -2.57
N ASN A 49 3.77 11.07 -3.23
CA ASN A 49 4.63 11.84 -4.12
C ASN A 49 3.86 12.43 -5.31
N LEU A 50 2.99 11.64 -5.94
CA LEU A 50 2.18 12.11 -7.06
C LEU A 50 1.16 13.18 -6.63
N ASN A 51 0.57 13.05 -5.44
CA ASN A 51 -0.29 14.11 -4.90
C ASN A 51 0.50 15.40 -4.64
N ALA A 52 1.71 15.30 -4.11
CA ALA A 52 2.59 16.44 -3.91
C ALA A 52 2.97 17.10 -5.24
N GLU A 53 3.31 16.29 -6.26
CA GLU A 53 3.62 16.74 -7.61
C GLU A 53 2.42 17.46 -8.25
N ARG A 54 1.23 16.87 -8.21
CA ARG A 54 -0.01 17.48 -8.73
C ARG A 54 -0.26 18.85 -8.11
N ASN A 55 -0.10 18.97 -6.79
CA ASN A 55 -0.31 20.22 -6.06
C ASN A 55 0.75 21.27 -6.44
N ARG A 56 2.01 20.86 -6.65
CA ARG A 56 3.08 21.76 -7.13
C ARG A 56 2.77 22.26 -8.53
N VAL A 57 2.51 21.35 -9.47
CA VAL A 57 2.22 21.69 -10.88
C VAL A 57 0.98 22.59 -10.98
N SER A 58 -0.05 22.35 -10.16
CA SER A 58 -1.24 23.19 -10.12
C SER A 58 -0.96 24.63 -9.69
N LYS A 59 -0.03 24.85 -8.74
CA LYS A 59 0.44 26.19 -8.35
C LYS A 59 1.22 26.85 -9.49
N ASP A 60 2.09 26.09 -10.14
CA ASP A 60 2.91 26.58 -11.26
C ASP A 60 2.04 27.01 -12.45
N ILE A 61 0.99 26.24 -12.78
CA ILE A 61 -0.01 26.60 -13.79
C ILE A 61 -0.67 27.95 -13.47
N GLY A 62 -1.11 28.14 -12.22
CA GLY A 62 -1.70 29.41 -11.78
C GLY A 62 -0.72 30.59 -11.88
N GLY A 63 0.56 30.34 -11.61
CA GLY A 63 1.64 31.32 -11.80
C GLY A 63 1.86 31.68 -13.27
N LEU A 64 1.87 30.70 -14.17
CA LEU A 64 2.04 30.90 -15.62
C LEU A 64 0.89 31.70 -16.24
N TYR A 65 -0.35 31.45 -15.80
CA TYR A 65 -1.50 32.26 -16.23
C TYR A 65 -1.36 33.73 -15.79
N LYS A 66 -0.92 33.99 -14.55
CA LYS A 66 -0.65 35.35 -14.07
C LYS A 66 0.51 36.02 -14.83
N ALA A 67 1.48 35.24 -15.29
CA ALA A 67 2.61 35.70 -16.08
C ALA A 67 2.29 35.87 -17.59
N GLY A 68 1.05 35.62 -18.02
CA GLY A 68 0.65 35.77 -19.42
C GLY A 68 1.22 34.68 -20.35
N LYS A 69 1.55 33.50 -19.82
CA LYS A 69 2.14 32.36 -20.55
C LYS A 69 1.17 31.17 -20.65
N PRO A 70 0.04 31.31 -21.37
CA PRO A 70 -0.99 30.26 -21.43
C PRO A 70 -0.51 28.98 -22.12
N GLN A 71 0.40 29.07 -23.10
CA GLN A 71 0.92 27.91 -23.83
C GLN A 71 1.76 26.98 -22.93
N GLU A 72 2.60 27.54 -22.06
CA GLU A 72 3.38 26.78 -21.06
C GLU A 72 2.45 26.14 -20.00
N ALA A 73 1.37 26.84 -19.63
CA ALA A 73 0.37 26.33 -18.70
C ALA A 73 -0.43 25.16 -19.28
N GLU A 74 -0.77 25.20 -20.58
CA GLU A 74 -1.48 24.12 -21.28
C GLU A 74 -0.65 22.83 -21.29
N ALA A 75 0.65 22.92 -21.56
CA ALA A 75 1.56 21.77 -21.53
C ALA A 75 1.63 21.11 -20.13
N MET A 76 1.58 21.92 -19.08
CA MET A 76 1.59 21.44 -17.69
C MET A 76 0.27 20.77 -17.29
N LYS A 77 -0.87 21.13 -17.90
CA LYS A 77 -2.15 20.44 -17.65
C LYS A 77 -2.13 18.99 -18.11
N ALA A 78 -1.43 18.67 -19.20
CA ALA A 78 -1.28 17.29 -19.67
C ALA A 78 -0.61 16.42 -18.59
N ARG A 79 0.44 16.94 -17.95
CA ARG A 79 1.11 16.27 -16.82
C ARG A 79 0.20 16.08 -15.62
N VAL A 80 -0.67 17.04 -15.31
CA VAL A 80 -1.68 16.90 -14.24
C VAL A 80 -2.68 15.78 -14.56
N ALA A 81 -3.08 15.65 -15.83
CA ALA A 81 -3.98 14.58 -16.27
C ALA A 81 -3.31 13.20 -16.18
N GLU A 82 -2.04 13.07 -16.59
CA GLU A 82 -1.26 11.84 -16.45
C GLU A 82 -1.11 11.42 -14.98
N VAL A 83 -0.77 12.37 -14.10
CA VAL A 83 -0.68 12.13 -12.65
C VAL A 83 -2.03 11.69 -12.08
N ALA A 84 -3.13 12.30 -12.51
CA ALA A 84 -4.46 11.91 -12.07
C ALA A 84 -4.82 10.48 -12.50
N GLU A 85 -4.43 10.06 -13.70
CA GLU A 85 -4.65 8.70 -14.17
C GLU A 85 -3.80 7.68 -13.40
N ARG A 86 -2.52 7.98 -13.16
CA ARG A 86 -1.66 7.12 -12.33
C ARG A 86 -2.19 6.99 -10.90
N LEU A 87 -2.71 8.07 -10.32
CA LEU A 87 -3.34 8.02 -8.99
C LEU A 87 -4.53 7.06 -8.93
N LYS A 88 -5.37 6.99 -9.98
CA LYS A 88 -6.48 6.01 -10.03
C LYS A 88 -5.96 4.57 -10.09
N VAL A 89 -4.93 4.33 -10.90
CA VAL A 89 -4.31 3.00 -11.01
C VAL A 89 -3.73 2.58 -9.65
N LEU A 90 -3.02 3.48 -8.97
CA LEU A 90 -2.47 3.22 -7.63
C LEU A 90 -3.55 2.92 -6.59
N GLU A 91 -4.73 3.53 -6.69
CA GLU A 91 -5.86 3.23 -5.80
C GLU A 91 -6.37 1.80 -5.99
N VAL A 92 -6.44 1.34 -7.24
CA VAL A 92 -6.81 -0.05 -7.57
C VAL A 92 -5.73 -1.04 -7.12
N GLU A 93 -4.45 -0.70 -7.33
CA GLU A 93 -3.32 -1.53 -6.86
C GLU A 93 -3.31 -1.63 -5.32
N LEU A 94 -3.48 -0.50 -4.62
CA LEU A 94 -3.56 -0.47 -3.16
C LEU A 94 -4.71 -1.30 -2.62
N THR A 95 -5.92 -1.13 -3.16
CA THR A 95 -7.10 -1.93 -2.74
C THR A 95 -6.90 -3.41 -3.03
N GLY A 96 -6.27 -3.76 -4.15
CA GLY A 96 -5.91 -5.15 -4.47
C GLY A 96 -4.92 -5.75 -3.48
N VAL A 97 -3.87 -5.01 -3.10
CA VAL A 97 -2.89 -5.46 -2.10
C VAL A 97 -3.52 -5.59 -0.72
N GLU A 98 -4.36 -4.64 -0.31
CA GLU A 98 -5.08 -4.71 0.97
C GLU A 98 -6.02 -5.91 1.03
N ALA A 99 -6.76 -6.20 -0.06
CA ALA A 99 -7.62 -7.37 -0.15
C ALA A 99 -6.83 -8.69 -0.06
N LYS A 100 -5.62 -8.77 -0.66
CA LYS A 100 -4.75 -9.95 -0.54
C LYS A 100 -4.27 -10.16 0.90
N ILE A 101 -3.85 -9.09 1.58
CA ILE A 101 -3.45 -9.14 2.99
C ILE A 101 -4.63 -9.59 3.85
N GLU A 102 -5.82 -9.06 3.58
CA GLU A 102 -7.05 -9.41 4.29
C GLU A 102 -7.42 -10.88 4.11
N ALA A 103 -7.40 -11.39 2.88
CA ALA A 103 -7.68 -12.79 2.58
C ALA A 103 -6.73 -13.73 3.33
N ILE A 104 -5.42 -13.43 3.33
CA ILE A 104 -4.44 -14.23 4.07
C ILE A 104 -4.71 -14.17 5.58
N ALA A 105 -5.00 -13.00 6.12
CA ALA A 105 -5.30 -12.85 7.55
C ALA A 105 -6.61 -13.54 7.98
N MET A 106 -7.56 -13.75 7.06
CA MET A 106 -8.78 -14.54 7.28
C MET A 106 -8.50 -16.04 7.29
N ASP A 107 -7.63 -16.53 6.41
CA ASP A 107 -7.24 -17.94 6.33
C ASP A 107 -6.34 -18.36 7.49
N LEU A 108 -5.58 -17.41 8.06
CA LEU A 108 -4.66 -17.72 9.16
C LEU A 108 -5.40 -17.97 10.48
N PRO A 109 -5.05 -19.05 11.21
CA PRO A 109 -5.59 -19.30 12.53
C PRO A 109 -5.13 -18.23 13.53
N ASN A 110 -5.95 -17.96 14.55
CA ASN A 110 -5.56 -17.06 15.64
C ASN A 110 -4.34 -17.61 16.40
N LEU A 111 -3.59 -16.71 17.04
CA LEU A 111 -2.46 -17.06 17.91
C LEU A 111 -2.89 -18.03 19.03
N LEU A 112 -1.99 -18.94 19.37
CA LEU A 112 -2.10 -19.77 20.55
C LEU A 112 -1.94 -18.92 21.82
N HIS A 113 -2.72 -19.23 22.84
CA HIS A 113 -2.52 -18.63 24.15
C HIS A 113 -1.21 -19.13 24.77
N ALA A 114 -0.53 -18.29 25.55
CA ALA A 114 0.77 -18.62 26.15
C ALA A 114 0.71 -19.88 27.04
N GLU A 115 -0.45 -20.19 27.59
CA GLU A 115 -0.69 -21.33 28.50
C GLU A 115 -1.07 -22.64 27.79
N VAL A 116 -1.24 -22.63 26.46
CA VAL A 116 -1.46 -23.89 25.72
C VAL A 116 -0.13 -24.65 25.71
N PRO A 117 -0.06 -25.91 26.21
CA PRO A 117 1.15 -26.73 26.16
C PRO A 117 1.62 -26.97 24.73
#